data_AF-A0A973AMN0-F1
#
_entry.id   AF-A0A973AMN0-F1
#
_cell.length_a   1.000
_cell.length_b   1.000
_cell.length_c   1.000
_cell.angle_alpha   90.00
_cell.angle_beta   90.00
_cell.angle_gamma   90.00
#
_symmetry.space_group_name_H-M   'P 1'
#
loop_
_entity.id
_entity.type
_entity.pdbx_description
1 polymer ?
#
loop_
_entity_poly.entity_id
_entity_poly.type
_entity_poly.pdbx_seq_one_letter_code
_entity_poly.pdbx_strand_id
1 'polypeptide(L)'
;MASLRSLRWRIQHWLEHTVPGLMTCEEFEQTLVDYLDGAMGPVARRTVDLHVRTCPACRRYMRAYNKARHLAVDALTFSEQKALETIPEDLVQAILAGRNAGVAG
;
A
#
# COMPACT_ATOMS: atom_id res chain seq x y z
N MET A 1 31.82 16.27 14.49
CA MET A 1 32.04 15.08 13.63
C MET A 1 30.76 14.81 12.85
N ALA A 2 30.77 14.92 11.52
CA ALA A 2 29.58 14.64 10.73
C ALA A 2 29.29 13.14 10.79
N SER A 3 28.07 12.77 11.18
CA SER A 3 27.65 11.38 11.22
C SER A 3 27.70 10.77 9.82
N LEU A 4 28.14 9.52 9.69
CA LEU A 4 28.06 8.76 8.44
C LEU A 4 26.62 8.76 7.87
N ARG A 5 25.60 8.85 8.74
CA ARG A 5 24.20 9.01 8.34
C ARG A 5 23.90 10.37 7.71
N SER A 6 24.46 11.46 8.23
CA SER A 6 24.23 12.81 7.68
C SER A 6 24.99 13.03 6.38
N LEU A 7 26.19 12.44 6.23
CA LEU A 7 26.96 12.50 4.99
C LEU A 7 26.27 11.71 3.87
N ARG A 8 25.79 10.50 4.18
CA ARG A 8 25.07 9.65 3.22
C ARG A 8 23.74 10.26 2.77
N TRP A 9 22.99 10.90 3.68
CA TRP A 9 21.77 11.63 3.33
C TRP A 9 22.05 12.80 2.38
N ARG A 10 23.09 13.59 2.63
CA ARG A 10 23.48 14.73 1.76
C ARG A 10 23.88 14.28 0.36
N ILE A 11 24.66 13.19 0.27
CA ILE A 11 25.10 12.63 -1.02
C ILE A 11 23.91 12.06 -1.78
N GLN A 12 23.04 11.30 -1.11
CA GLN A 12 21.87 10.69 -1.74
C GLN A 12 20.88 11.75 -2.24
N HIS A 13 20.59 12.76 -1.41
CA HIS A 13 19.71 13.86 -1.77
C HIS A 13 20.26 14.70 -2.93
N TRP A 14 21.58 14.95 -2.95
CA TRP A 14 22.22 15.62 -4.10
C TRP A 14 22.11 14.80 -5.39
N LEU A 15 22.34 13.48 -5.33
CA LEU A 15 22.21 12.59 -6.50
C LEU A 15 20.78 12.57 -7.05
N GLU A 16 19.78 12.52 -6.18
CA GLU A 16 18.35 12.52 -6.55
C GLU A 16 17.92 13.83 -7.25
N HIS A 17 18.49 14.98 -6.87
CA HIS A 17 18.16 16.28 -7.49
C HIS A 17 19.01 16.67 -8.70
N THR A 18 20.13 15.98 -8.93
CA THR A 18 21.13 16.38 -9.95
C THR A 18 21.26 15.37 -11.09
N VAL A 19 20.83 14.11 -10.89
CA VAL A 19 20.90 13.06 -11.93
C VAL A 19 19.52 12.83 -12.55
N PRO A 20 19.30 13.20 -13.83
CA PRO A 20 18.04 12.98 -14.51
C PRO A 20 17.66 11.49 -14.57
N GLY A 21 16.41 11.17 -14.21
CA GLY A 21 15.87 9.80 -14.29
C GLY A 21 16.01 8.96 -13.01
N LEU A 22 16.57 9.50 -11.93
CA LEU A 22 16.42 8.90 -10.60
C LEU A 22 15.14 9.39 -9.94
N MET A 23 14.34 8.46 -9.43
CA MET A 23 13.16 8.77 -8.61
C MET A 23 13.58 9.41 -7.28
N THR A 24 12.98 10.55 -6.98
CA THR A 24 13.08 11.27 -5.72
C THR A 24 12.17 10.67 -4.65
N CYS A 25 12.41 11.02 -3.38
CA CYS A 25 11.53 10.62 -2.28
C CYS A 25 10.10 11.17 -2.45
N GLU A 26 9.95 12.37 -3.02
CA GLU A 26 8.64 13.00 -3.26
C GLU A 26 7.86 12.28 -4.36
N GLU A 27 8.51 11.95 -5.48
CA GLU A 27 7.90 11.16 -6.56
C GLU A 27 7.52 9.75 -6.08
N PHE A 28 8.32 9.16 -5.19
CA PHE A 28 7.96 7.90 -4.55
C PHE A 28 6.66 8.02 -3.73
N GLU A 29 6.51 9.08 -2.93
CA GLU A 29 5.29 9.29 -2.13
C GLU A 29 4.05 9.47 -3.01
N GLN A 30 4.19 10.18 -4.14
CA GLN A 30 3.10 10.37 -5.11
C GLN A 30 2.70 9.08 -5.83
N THR A 31 3.64 8.15 -6.04
CA THR A 31 3.41 6.88 -6.76
C THR A 31 3.07 5.70 -5.85
N LEU A 32 3.06 5.92 -4.53
CA LEU A 32 2.92 4.88 -3.52
C LEU A 32 1.63 4.05 -3.64
N VAL A 33 0.51 4.73 -3.86
CA VAL A 33 -0.82 4.08 -3.94
C VAL A 33 -0.86 3.15 -5.15
N ASP A 34 -0.54 3.66 -6.33
CA ASP A 34 -0.50 2.87 -7.57
C ASP A 34 0.47 1.68 -7.47
N TYR A 35 1.61 1.86 -6.80
CA TYR A 35 2.57 0.80 -6.55
C TYR A 35 1.99 -0.34 -5.71
N LEU A 36 1.24 0.01 -4.65
CA LEU A 36 0.62 -0.93 -3.73
C LEU A 36 -0.58 -1.64 -4.33
N ASP A 37 -1.37 -0.93 -5.12
CA ASP A 37 -2.55 -1.46 -5.80
C ASP A 37 -2.18 -2.27 -7.06
N GLY A 38 -0.90 -2.24 -7.46
CA GLY A 38 -0.40 -2.96 -8.62
C GLY A 38 -0.80 -2.34 -9.96
N ALA A 39 -1.22 -1.07 -9.96
CA ALA A 39 -1.67 -0.33 -11.14
C ALA A 39 -0.51 0.16 -12.03
N MET A 40 0.74 0.01 -11.58
CA MET A 40 1.92 0.45 -12.32
C MET A 40 2.38 -0.55 -13.39
N GLY A 41 2.81 -0.03 -14.54
CA GLY A 41 3.56 -0.81 -15.52
C GLY A 41 4.91 -1.32 -14.99
N PRO A 42 5.52 -2.33 -15.64
CA PRO A 42 6.69 -3.05 -15.12
C PRO A 42 7.93 -2.17 -14.95
N VAL A 43 8.11 -1.15 -15.80
CA VAL A 43 9.23 -0.20 -15.70
C VAL A 43 9.07 0.69 -14.47
N ALA A 44 7.90 1.30 -14.31
CA ALA A 44 7.64 2.20 -13.20
C ALA A 44 7.71 1.47 -11.84
N ARG A 45 7.21 0.23 -11.78
CA ARG A 45 7.34 -0.62 -10.59
C ARG A 45 8.81 -0.88 -10.22
N ARG A 46 9.67 -1.18 -11.20
CA ARG A 46 11.11 -1.39 -10.96
C ARG A 46 11.81 -0.14 -10.44
N THR A 47 11.39 1.04 -10.90
CA THR A 47 11.93 2.32 -10.40
C THR A 47 11.63 2.49 -8.90
N VAL A 48 10.38 2.23 -8.48
CA VAL A 48 9.99 2.26 -7.06
C VAL A 48 10.76 1.20 -6.26
N ASP A 49 10.87 -0.04 -6.78
CA ASP A 49 11.60 -1.13 -6.13
C ASP A 49 13.07 -0.76 -5.90
N LEU A 50 13.72 -0.15 -6.90
CA LEU A 50 15.09 0.32 -6.80
C LEU A 50 15.21 1.40 -5.72
N HIS A 51 14.33 2.40 -5.72
CA HIS A 51 14.36 3.50 -4.76
C HIS A 51 14.20 2.99 -3.31
N VAL A 52 13.23 2.12 -3.03
CA VAL A 52 13.03 1.54 -1.69
C VAL A 52 14.24 0.70 -1.25
N ARG A 53 14.96 0.07 -2.20
CA ARG A 53 16.20 -0.67 -1.92
C ARG A 53 17.40 0.24 -1.67
N THR A 54 17.48 1.44 -2.25
CA THR A 54 18.65 2.31 -2.10
C THR A 54 18.48 3.34 -0.99
N CYS A 55 17.24 3.81 -0.76
CA CYS A 55 16.88 4.85 0.21
C CYS A 55 16.45 4.27 1.57
N PRO A 56 17.25 4.44 2.65
CA PRO A 56 16.88 3.94 3.98
C PRO A 56 15.64 4.63 4.57
N ALA A 57 15.40 5.90 4.20
CA ALA A 57 14.25 6.68 4.67
C ALA A 57 12.95 6.13 4.08
N CYS A 58 12.86 6.00 2.75
CA CYS A 58 11.69 5.44 2.07
C CYS A 58 11.47 3.96 2.43
N ARG A 59 12.53 3.19 2.68
CA ARG A 59 12.37 1.83 3.23
C ARG A 59 11.71 1.81 4.59
N ARG A 60 12.10 2.74 5.49
CA ARG A 60 11.47 2.86 6.81
C ARG A 60 10.02 3.33 6.68
N TYR A 61 9.78 4.31 5.82
CA TYR A 61 8.45 4.80 5.51
C TYR A 61 7.55 3.65 5.02
N MET A 62 8.00 2.88 4.03
CA MET A 62 7.25 1.75 3.48
C MET A 62 6.88 0.70 4.54
N ARG A 63 7.80 0.39 5.46
CA ARG A 63 7.50 -0.49 6.59
C ARG A 63 6.43 0.08 7.52
N ALA A 64 6.51 1.38 7.84
CA ALA A 64 5.53 2.04 8.69
C ALA A 64 4.15 2.10 8.01
N TYR A 65 4.12 2.42 6.71
CA TYR A 65 2.90 2.49 5.92
C TYR A 65 2.21 1.13 5.83
N ASN A 66 2.95 0.07 5.48
CA ASN A 66 2.40 -1.28 5.46
C ASN A 66 1.88 -1.71 6.84
N LYS A 67 2.59 -1.37 7.92
CA LYS A 67 2.11 -1.63 9.28
C LYS A 67 0.78 -0.92 9.56
N ALA A 68 0.67 0.35 9.20
CA ALA A 68 -0.56 1.12 9.36
C ALA A 68 -1.72 0.51 8.54
N ARG A 69 -1.45 0.08 7.30
CA ARG A 69 -2.44 -0.60 6.45
C ARG A 69 -2.92 -1.91 7.07
N HIS A 70 -2.01 -2.75 7.55
CA HIS A 70 -2.38 -4.00 8.22
C HIS A 70 -3.25 -3.75 9.44
N LEU A 71 -2.86 -2.80 10.30
CA LEU A 71 -3.68 -2.43 11.47
C LEU A 71 -5.06 -1.91 11.09
N ALA A 72 -5.17 -1.13 10.01
CA ALA A 72 -6.45 -0.64 9.52
C ALA A 72 -7.33 -1.78 8.99
N VAL A 73 -6.76 -2.71 8.21
CA VAL A 73 -7.47 -3.90 7.73
C VAL A 73 -7.92 -4.76 8.90
N ASP A 74 -7.05 -5.04 9.88
CA ASP A 74 -7.40 -5.85 11.05
C ASP A 74 -8.55 -5.22 11.85
N ALA A 75 -8.55 -3.89 12.02
CA ALA A 75 -9.61 -3.17 12.72
C ALA A 75 -10.96 -3.20 11.97
N LEU A 76 -10.93 -3.01 10.64
CA LEU A 76 -12.12 -3.05 9.80
C LEU A 76 -12.68 -4.48 9.70
N THR A 77 -11.84 -5.46 9.44
CA THR A 77 -12.24 -6.87 9.33
C THR A 77 -12.71 -7.45 10.65
N PHE A 78 -12.16 -7.06 11.80
CA PHE A 78 -12.72 -7.43 13.10
C PHE A 78 -14.18 -6.98 13.24
N SER A 79 -14.50 -5.77 12.77
CA SER A 79 -15.88 -5.27 12.78
C SER A 79 -16.78 -6.01 11.80
N GLU A 80 -16.27 -6.34 10.60
CA GLU A 80 -16.99 -7.14 9.60
C GLU A 80 -17.25 -8.56 10.09
N GLN A 81 -16.25 -9.24 10.67
CA GLN A 81 -16.36 -10.59 11.21
C GLN A 81 -17.43 -10.65 12.29
N LYS A 82 -17.40 -9.70 13.23
CA LYS A 82 -18.41 -9.58 14.29
C LYS A 82 -19.80 -9.26 13.72
N ALA A 83 -19.87 -8.41 12.68
CA ALA A 83 -21.12 -8.12 12.00
C ALA A 83 -21.69 -9.36 11.30
N LEU A 84 -20.85 -10.14 10.61
CA LEU A 84 -21.19 -11.39 9.94
C LEU A 84 -21.73 -12.43 10.94
N GLU A 85 -21.12 -12.54 12.13
CA GLU A 85 -21.62 -13.40 13.21
C GLU A 85 -23.02 -13.01 13.71
N THR A 86 -23.42 -11.75 13.55
CA THR A 86 -24.73 -11.25 13.96
C THR A 86 -25.78 -11.21 12.85
N ILE A 87 -25.44 -11.67 11.63
CA ILE A 87 -26.40 -11.69 10.52
C ILE A 87 -27.50 -12.72 10.83
N PRO A 88 -28.78 -12.31 10.85
CA PRO A 88 -29.89 -13.22 11.06
C PRO A 88 -30.03 -14.23 9.90
N GLU A 89 -30.18 -15.51 10.23
CA GLU A 89 -30.28 -16.59 9.23
C GLU A 89 -31.49 -16.41 8.30
N ASP A 90 -32.60 -15.89 8.81
CA ASP A 90 -33.80 -15.60 8.03
C ASP A 90 -33.54 -14.57 6.92
N LEU A 91 -32.69 -13.57 7.16
CA LEU A 91 -32.26 -12.62 6.14
C LEU A 91 -31.41 -13.29 5.06
N VAL A 92 -30.48 -14.17 5.45
CA VAL A 92 -29.65 -14.95 4.50
C VAL A 92 -30.55 -15.79 3.59
N GLN A 93 -31.50 -16.51 4.18
CA GLN A 93 -32.45 -17.34 3.46
C GLN A 93 -33.33 -16.52 2.51
N ALA A 94 -33.79 -15.33 2.92
CA ALA A 94 -34.57 -14.44 2.06
C ALA A 94 -33.78 -13.98 0.82
N ILE A 95 -32.50 -13.61 0.98
CA ILE A 95 -31.63 -13.22 -0.14
C ILE A 95 -31.38 -14.39 -1.09
N LEU A 96 -31.08 -15.58 -0.55
CA LEU A 96 -30.85 -16.78 -1.36
C LEU A 96 -32.11 -17.19 -2.14
N ALA A 97 -33.29 -17.11 -1.51
CA ALA A 97 -34.56 -17.38 -2.17
C ALA A 97 -34.83 -16.40 -3.32
N GLY A 98 -34.62 -15.10 -3.10
CA GLY A 98 -34.76 -14.08 -4.15
C GLY A 98 -33.81 -14.30 -5.34
N ARG A 99 -32.56 -14.68 -5.05
CA ARG A 99 -31.57 -14.99 -6.10
C ARG A 99 -31.96 -16.23 -6.91
N ASN A 100 -32.43 -17.29 -6.24
CA ASN A 100 -32.80 -18.54 -6.92
C ASN A 100 -34.10 -18.39 -7.73
N ALA A 101 -35.04 -17.57 -7.26
CA ALA A 101 -36.27 -17.25 -7.99
C ALA A 101 -35.99 -16.46 -9.28
N GLY A 102 -34.99 -15.58 -9.29
CA GLY A 102 -34.59 -14.81 -10.48
C GLY A 102 -33.78 -15.60 -11.53
N VAL A 103 -33.32 -16.81 -11.21
CA VAL A 103 -32.57 -17.70 -12.14
C VAL A 103 -33.49 -18.75 -12.79
N ALA A 104 -34.70 -18.92 -12.27
CA ALA A 104 -35.70 -19.88 -12.77
C ALA A 104 -36.74 -19.28 -13.74
N GLY A 105 -36.56 -18.02 -14.16
CA GLY A 105 -37.35 -17.34 -15.20
C GLY A 105 -36.47 -16.93 -16.37
#